data_AF-G5A2U9-F1
#
_entry.id   AF-G5A2U9-F1
#
_cell.length_a   1.000
_cell.length_b   1.000
_cell.length_c   1.000
_cell.angle_alpha   90.00
_cell.angle_beta   90.00
_cell.angle_gamma   90.00
#
_symmetry.space_group_name_H-M   'P 1'
#
loop_
_entity.id
_entity.type
_entity.pdbx_description
1 polymer ?
#
loop_
_entity_poly.entity_id
_entity_poly.type
_entity_poly.pdbx_seq_one_letter_code
_entity_poly.pdbx_strand_id
1 'polypeptide(L)'
;MPAKWCPEALNYIVDATNRLPMARLGMKTPYELLHRKKPNGLALRIWGTTCYAHVQKTKRTDPNLGDRAIECKLLGLTPKYKGYRLLDVKANKYLICRD
;
A
#
# COMPACT_ATOMS: atom_id res chain seq x y z
N MET A 1 -11.84 -3.28 15.04
CA MET A 1 -11.30 -2.34 14.03
C MET A 1 -12.09 -1.03 14.15
N PRO A 2 -11.45 0.14 14.26
CA PRO A 2 -12.19 1.40 14.32
C PRO A 2 -12.91 1.66 12.98
N ALA A 3 -14.16 2.13 13.03
CA ALA A 3 -15.02 2.35 11.85
C ALA A 3 -14.40 3.30 10.81
N LYS A 4 -13.46 4.16 11.24
CA LYS A 4 -12.77 5.14 10.40
C LYS A 4 -11.98 4.52 9.23
N TRP A 5 -11.48 3.29 9.36
CA TRP A 5 -10.61 2.65 8.34
C TRP A 5 -11.30 1.56 7.51
N CYS A 6 -12.60 1.34 7.73
CA CYS A 6 -13.41 0.42 6.92
C CYS A 6 -13.35 0.72 5.41
N PRO A 7 -13.47 1.97 4.92
CA PRO A 7 -13.43 2.23 3.49
C PRO A 7 -12.05 1.92 2.87
N GLU A 8 -10.95 2.19 3.57
CA GLU A 8 -9.61 1.83 3.12
C GLU A 8 -9.41 0.31 3.07
N ALA A 9 -9.91 -0.41 4.08
CA ALA A 9 -9.86 -1.86 4.11
C ALA A 9 -10.65 -2.48 2.94
N LEU A 10 -11.86 -1.99 2.66
CA LEU A 10 -12.68 -2.45 1.53
C LEU A 10 -11.98 -2.23 0.19
N ASN A 11 -11.42 -1.04 -0.02
CA ASN A 11 -10.64 -0.74 -1.22
C ASN A 11 -9.46 -1.71 -1.38
N TYR A 12 -8.75 -1.99 -0.28
CA TYR A 12 -7.63 -2.93 -0.31
C TYR A 12 -8.06 -4.35 -0.69
N ILE A 13 -9.16 -4.84 -0.12
CA ILE A 13 -9.70 -6.17 -0.42
C ILE A 13 -10.06 -6.25 -1.91
N VAL A 14 -10.75 -5.25 -2.45
CA VAL A 14 -11.12 -5.21 -3.88
C VAL A 14 -9.88 -5.20 -4.77
N ASP A 15 -8.89 -4.36 -4.45
CA ASP A 15 -7.61 -4.32 -5.20
C ASP A 15 -6.88 -5.67 -5.15
N ALA A 16 -6.83 -6.32 -3.99
CA ALA A 16 -6.19 -7.62 -3.82
C ALA A 16 -6.92 -8.70 -4.61
N THR A 17 -8.25 -8.81 -4.48
CA THR A 17 -9.06 -9.79 -5.22
C THR A 17 -8.93 -9.60 -6.74
N ASN A 18 -8.87 -8.37 -7.22
CA ASN A 18 -8.69 -8.08 -8.65
C ASN A 18 -7.33 -8.49 -9.20
N ARG A 19 -6.30 -8.61 -8.35
CA ARG A 19 -4.93 -8.97 -8.71
C ARG A 19 -4.60 -10.44 -8.44
N LEU A 20 -5.45 -11.15 -7.70
CA LEU A 20 -5.26 -12.57 -7.42
C LEU A 20 -5.76 -13.42 -8.60
N PRO A 21 -5.01 -14.46 -8.99
CA PRO A 21 -5.44 -15.38 -10.03
C PRO A 21 -6.64 -16.19 -9.51
N MET A 22 -7.68 -16.31 -10.32
CA MET A 22 -8.85 -17.12 -9.95
C MET A 22 -8.93 -18.36 -10.83
N ALA A 23 -9.18 -19.52 -10.21
CA ALA A 23 -9.35 -20.78 -10.91
C ALA A 23 -10.46 -20.71 -11.97
N ARG A 24 -11.56 -20.01 -11.67
CA ARG A 24 -12.69 -19.79 -12.59
C ARG A 24 -12.31 -19.04 -13.87
N LEU A 25 -11.20 -18.29 -13.86
CA LEU A 25 -10.70 -17.52 -14.99
C LEU A 25 -9.54 -18.20 -15.71
N GLY A 26 -9.28 -19.49 -15.42
CA GLY A 26 -8.15 -20.23 -15.99
C GLY A 26 -6.81 -19.70 -15.49
N MET A 27 -6.70 -19.45 -14.18
CA MET A 27 -5.52 -18.87 -13.51
C MET A 27 -5.17 -17.44 -13.95
N LYS A 28 -6.09 -16.75 -14.63
CA LYS A 28 -5.96 -15.31 -14.95
C LYS A 28 -6.54 -14.45 -13.85
N THR A 29 -6.02 -13.23 -13.73
CA THR A 29 -6.52 -12.23 -12.77
C THR A 29 -7.65 -11.41 -13.42
N PRO A 30 -8.68 -10.98 -12.67
CA PRO A 30 -9.71 -10.06 -13.17
C PRO A 30 -9.14 -8.82 -13.83
N TYR A 31 -8.10 -8.25 -13.23
CA TYR A 31 -7.41 -7.08 -13.75
C TYR A 31 -6.80 -7.34 -15.12
N GLU A 32 -6.16 -8.51 -15.32
CA GLU A 32 -5.59 -8.91 -16.60
C GLU A 32 -6.65 -9.17 -17.65
N LEU A 33 -7.82 -9.69 -17.28
CA LEU A 33 -8.93 -9.86 -18.22
C LEU A 33 -9.50 -8.51 -18.68
N LEU A 34 -9.68 -7.57 -17.75
CA LEU A 34 -10.30 -6.27 -18.03
C LEU A 34 -9.34 -5.33 -18.78
N HIS A 35 -8.10 -5.22 -18.32
CA HIS A 35 -7.12 -4.27 -18.86
C HIS A 35 -6.17 -4.89 -19.89
N ARG A 36 -6.26 -6.20 -20.15
CA ARG A 36 -5.35 -6.96 -21.03
C ARG A 36 -3.87 -6.75 -20.69
N LYS A 37 -3.58 -6.39 -19.44
CA LYS A 37 -2.25 -6.06 -18.93
C LYS A 37 -2.05 -6.79 -17.62
N LYS A 38 -0.88 -7.40 -17.45
CA LYS A 38 -0.52 -8.04 -16.18
C LYS A 38 -0.60 -7.01 -15.04
N PRO A 39 -1.16 -7.40 -13.87
CA PRO A 39 -1.19 -6.51 -12.71
C PRO A 39 0.24 -6.08 -12.36
N ASN A 40 0.38 -4.83 -11.92
CA ASN A 40 1.68 -4.28 -11.53
C ASN A 40 2.35 -5.18 -10.48
N GLY A 41 3.66 -5.44 -10.63
CA GLY A 41 4.47 -6.28 -9.74
C GLY A 41 4.74 -5.70 -8.35
N LEU A 42 3.77 -4.98 -7.77
CA LEU A 42 3.75 -4.71 -6.33
C LEU A 42 3.42 -6.02 -5.61
N ALA A 43 4.29 -6.42 -4.69
CA ALA A 43 3.98 -7.51 -3.80
C ALA A 43 2.74 -7.17 -2.96
N LEU A 44 1.71 -8.00 -3.02
CA LEU A 44 0.57 -7.88 -2.11
C LEU A 44 1.08 -8.11 -0.69
N ARG A 45 0.90 -7.11 0.17
CA ARG A 45 1.27 -7.18 1.59
C ARG A 45 0.03 -7.43 2.45
N ILE A 46 0.20 -7.81 3.72
CA ILE A 46 -0.96 -7.98 4.60
C ILE A 46 -1.46 -6.60 5.02
N TRP A 47 -2.76 -6.33 4.89
CA TRP A 47 -3.34 -5.06 5.34
C TRP A 47 -3.08 -4.85 6.83
N GLY A 48 -2.75 -3.61 7.23
CA GLY A 48 -2.45 -3.27 8.62
C GLY A 48 -1.07 -3.72 9.10
N THR A 49 -0.25 -4.36 8.26
CA THR A 49 1.14 -4.68 8.61
C THR A 49 1.92 -3.42 8.97
N THR A 50 2.77 -3.53 9.98
CA THR A 50 3.76 -2.50 10.31
C THR A 50 4.78 -2.44 9.17
N CYS A 51 5.01 -1.24 8.66
CA CYS A 51 5.92 -0.92 7.56
C CYS A 51 6.74 0.29 7.97
N TYR A 52 7.96 0.39 7.44
CA TYR A 52 8.83 1.52 7.68
C TYR A 52 8.98 2.32 6.39
N ALA A 53 8.52 3.57 6.41
CA ALA A 53 8.67 4.48 5.28
C ALA A 53 10.01 5.21 5.40
N HIS A 54 10.85 5.10 4.36
CA HIS A 54 12.16 5.76 4.36
C HIS A 54 12.02 7.29 4.28
N VAL A 55 12.64 8.00 5.22
CA VAL A 55 12.69 9.47 5.20
C VAL A 55 13.96 9.92 4.49
N GLN A 56 13.79 10.59 3.34
CA GLN A 56 14.90 11.19 2.60
C GLN A 56 15.67 12.19 3.47
N LYS A 57 17.00 12.21 3.34
CA LYS A 57 17.90 13.07 4.13
C LYS A 57 17.48 14.54 4.12
N THR A 58 16.95 15.04 3.01
CA THR A 58 16.49 16.44 2.83
C THR A 58 15.30 16.82 3.71
N LYS A 59 14.53 15.84 4.20
CA LYS A 59 13.35 16.07 5.06
C LYS A 59 13.62 15.77 6.53
N ARG A 60 14.86 15.40 6.88
CA ARG A 60 15.25 15.14 8.27
C ARG A 60 15.55 16.46 8.95
N THR A 61 15.00 16.65 10.14
CA THR A 61 15.29 17.81 10.99
C THR A 61 16.76 17.87 11.37
N ASP A 62 17.40 16.71 11.53
CA ASP A 62 18.85 16.60 11.72
C ASP A 62 19.44 15.58 10.73
N PRO A 63 20.39 15.96 9.86
CA PRO A 63 20.94 15.08 8.85
C PRO A 63 21.79 13.92 9.42
N ASN A 64 22.27 14.02 10.66
CA ASN A 64 23.12 13.02 11.31
C ASN A 64 22.36 12.11 12.29
N LEU A 65 21.46 12.68 13.10
CA LEU A 65 20.72 11.98 14.16
C LEU A 65 19.21 11.85 13.90
N GLY A 66 18.70 12.43 12.81
CA GLY A 66 17.27 12.40 12.50
C GLY A 66 16.75 11.00 12.20
N ASP A 67 15.49 10.76 12.56
CA ASP A 67 14.81 9.49 12.34
C ASP A 67 14.85 9.11 10.85
N ARG A 68 15.39 7.91 10.58
CA ARG A 68 15.64 7.43 9.21
C ARG A 68 14.40 6.78 8.61
N ALA A 69 13.42 6.40 9.43
CA ALA A 69 12.34 5.51 9.07
C ALA A 69 11.09 5.75 9.92
N ILE A 70 10.02 6.21 9.29
CA ILE A 70 8.74 6.41 9.98
C ILE A 70 8.01 5.08 10.08
N GLU A 71 7.68 4.68 11.32
CA GLU A 71 6.79 3.55 11.55
C GLU A 71 5.37 3.88 11.08
N CYS A 72 4.89 3.07 10.14
CA CYS A 72 3.58 3.21 9.52
C CYS A 72 2.81 1.90 9.52
N LYS A 73 1.49 1.97 9.36
CA LYS A 73 0.64 0.83 9.01
C LYS A 73 0.23 0.88 7.55
N LEU A 74 0.23 -0.27 6.88
CA LEU A 74 -0.26 -0.37 5.51
C LEU A 74 -1.79 -0.23 5.48
N LEU A 75 -2.29 0.79 4.78
CA LEU A 75 -3.73 0.98 4.56
C LEU A 75 -4.19 0.53 3.18
N GLY A 76 -3.32 0.58 2.18
CA GLY A 76 -3.66 0.03 0.87
C GLY A 76 -2.69 0.41 -0.24
N LEU A 77 -3.20 0.36 -1.48
CA LEU A 77 -2.43 0.67 -2.68
C LEU A 77 -2.85 2.02 -3.25
N THR A 78 -1.96 2.63 -4.03
CA THR A 78 -2.27 3.86 -4.75
C THR A 78 -2.80 3.52 -6.15
N PRO A 79 -3.94 4.08 -6.59
CA PRO A 79 -4.50 3.78 -7.91
C PRO A 79 -3.70 4.39 -9.06
N LYS A 80 -3.04 5.54 -8.83
CA LYS A 80 -2.41 6.35 -9.88
C LYS A 80 -0.97 5.97 -10.20
N TYR A 81 -0.26 5.30 -9.29
CA TYR A 81 1.15 4.94 -9.45
C TYR A 81 1.51 3.75 -8.59
N LYS A 82 2.64 3.09 -8.90
CA LYS A 82 3.17 1.98 -8.12
C LYS A 82 3.57 2.49 -6.72
N GLY A 83 2.73 2.23 -5.72
CA GLY A 83 2.99 2.72 -4.38
C GLY A 83 1.97 2.27 -3.36
N TYR A 84 2.36 2.34 -2.09
CA TYR A 84 1.56 1.98 -0.95
C TYR A 84 1.04 3.23 -0.24
N ARG A 85 -0.21 3.16 0.20
CA ARG A 85 -0.79 4.11 1.15
C ARG A 85 -0.51 3.60 2.56
N LEU A 86 0.18 4.43 3.32
CA LEU A 86 0.65 4.15 4.66
C LEU A 86 0.00 5.13 5.64
N LEU A 87 -0.22 4.70 6.87
CA LEU A 87 -0.68 5.52 7.98
C LEU A 87 0.45 5.68 8.98
N ASP A 88 0.87 6.90 9.23
CA ASP A 88 1.76 7.20 10.35
C ASP A 88 1.01 6.95 11.66
N VAL A 89 1.53 6.04 12.49
CA VAL A 89 0.87 5.68 13.77
C VAL A 89 0.99 6.80 14.80
N LYS A 90 2.06 7.59 14.75
CA LYS A 90 2.36 8.65 15.73
C LYS A 90 1.66 9.96 15.38
N ALA A 91 1.69 10.35 14.11
CA ALA A 91 1.14 11.60 13.61
C ALA A 91 -0.30 11.45 13.08
N ASN A 92 -0.82 10.22 12.94
CA ASN A 92 -2.12 9.91 12.35
C ASN A 92 -2.32 10.54 10.96
N LYS A 93 -1.23 10.60 10.18
CA LYS A 93 -1.18 11.22 8.84
C LYS A 93 -1.04 10.16 7.77
N TYR A 94 -1.68 10.39 6.63
CA TYR A 94 -1.52 9.55 5.46
C TYR A 94 -0.20 9.87 4.76
N LEU A 95 0.58 8.82 4.51
CA LEU A 95 1.83 8.86 3.77
C LEU A 95 1.66 8.03 2.51
N ILE A 96 2.23 8.49 1.41
CA ILE A 96 2.28 7.69 0.19
C ILE A 96 3.73 7.34 -0.09
N CYS A 97 4.02 6.05 -0.05
CA CYS A 97 5.33 5.52 -0.41
C CYS A 97 5.30 5.13 -1.89
N ARG A 98 6.22 5.70 -2.66
CA ARG A 98 6.48 5.30 -4.05
C ARG A 98 7.65 4.33 -4.04
N ASP A 99 7.45 3.20 -4.71
CA ASP A 99 8.50 2.22 -5.02
C ASP A 99 9.21 2.63 -6.32
#